data_AF-A0A4R6U3L0-F1
#
_entry.id   AF-A0A4R6U3L0-F1
#
_cell.length_a   1.000
_cell.length_b   1.000
_cell.length_c   1.000
_cell.angle_alpha   90.00
_cell.angle_beta   90.00
_cell.angle_gamma   90.00
#
_symmetry.space_group_name_H-M   'P 1'
#
loop_
_entity.id
_entity.type
_entity.pdbx_description
1 polymer ?
#
loop_
_entity_poly.entity_id
_entity_poly.type
_entity_poly.pdbx_seq_one_letter_code
_entity_poly.pdbx_strand_id
1 'polypeptide(L)'
;MDDRFTFLQFHELLQVAFRWEDSHLHEFHTTSTPHNRKIWIGDPIMLEGVFGRRLLDEKDVQLREFLQNEKDKLVYVYDFGDDWEHDIVVENILPYDADGRYPYCVKATRMAPEEDSGGEWLEHEAPQKPMPPKQLTDAVNKDLEAFHADEHK
;
A
#
# COMPACT_ATOMS: atom_id res chain seq x y z
N MET A 1 -6.76 4.30 9.94
CA MET A 1 -6.07 3.01 9.73
C MET A 1 -5.39 2.66 11.05
N ASP A 2 -5.32 1.38 11.39
CA ASP A 2 -4.61 0.93 12.59
C ASP A 2 -3.10 0.88 12.30
N ASP A 3 -2.30 1.52 13.15
CA ASP A 3 -0.84 1.59 12.99
C ASP A 3 -0.13 0.27 13.32
N ARG A 4 -0.87 -0.69 13.90
CA ARG A 4 -0.41 -2.05 14.20
C ARG A 4 -0.50 -2.99 13.00
N PHE A 5 -1.04 -2.54 11.87
CA PHE A 5 -1.00 -3.32 10.64
C PHE A 5 0.44 -3.72 10.33
N THR A 6 0.60 -4.98 9.95
CA THR A 6 1.84 -5.46 9.34
C THR A 6 1.96 -4.89 7.93
N PHE A 7 3.17 -4.91 7.36
CA PHE A 7 3.36 -4.50 5.96
C PHE A 7 2.62 -5.43 4.99
N LEU A 8 2.48 -6.72 5.32
CA LEU A 8 1.64 -7.64 4.53
C LEU A 8 0.18 -7.19 4.50
N GLN A 9 -0.42 -6.92 5.67
CA GLN A 9 -1.80 -6.43 5.76
C GLN A 9 -1.98 -5.09 5.05
N PHE A 10 -0.94 -4.25 5.05
CA PHE A 10 -0.98 -2.99 4.33
C PHE A 10 -0.90 -3.18 2.82
N HIS A 11 -0.09 -4.13 2.33
CA HIS A 11 -0.09 -4.55 0.94
C HIS A 11 -1.47 -5.08 0.51
N GLU A 12 -2.06 -6.00 1.27
CA GLU A 12 -3.41 -6.53 1.00
C GLU A 12 -4.46 -5.40 0.94
N LEU A 13 -4.34 -4.40 1.81
CA LEU A 13 -5.18 -3.20 1.78
C LEU A 13 -5.00 -2.40 0.48
N LEU A 14 -3.76 -2.21 0.02
CA LEU A 14 -3.47 -1.50 -1.23
C LEU A 14 -4.00 -2.27 -2.44
N GLN A 15 -3.88 -3.60 -2.47
CA GLN A 15 -4.44 -4.45 -3.51
C GLN A 15 -5.96 -4.24 -3.64
N VAL A 16 -6.68 -4.24 -2.52
CA VAL A 16 -8.13 -3.97 -2.53
C VAL A 16 -8.44 -2.52 -2.96
N ALA A 17 -7.66 -1.55 -2.46
CA ALA A 17 -7.90 -0.13 -2.76
C ALA A 17 -7.66 0.22 -4.24
N PHE A 18 -6.67 -0.40 -4.86
CA PHE A 18 -6.34 -0.24 -6.28
C PHE A 18 -7.06 -1.22 -7.20
N ARG A 19 -7.68 -2.25 -6.63
CA ARG A 19 -8.34 -3.37 -7.34
C ARG A 19 -7.36 -4.14 -8.23
N TRP A 20 -6.17 -4.35 -7.71
CA TRP A 20 -5.18 -5.23 -8.29
C TRP A 20 -5.38 -6.67 -7.85
N GLU A 21 -4.71 -7.58 -8.55
CA GLU A 21 -4.95 -9.03 -8.44
C GLU A 21 -3.91 -9.75 -7.57
N ASP A 22 -2.98 -9.03 -6.95
CA ASP A 22 -1.84 -9.59 -6.19
C ASP A 22 -1.10 -10.70 -6.94
N SER A 23 -0.90 -10.48 -8.24
CA SER A 23 -0.30 -11.47 -9.15
C SER A 23 1.21 -11.29 -9.32
N HIS A 24 1.76 -10.19 -8.80
CA HIS A 24 3.14 -9.78 -8.99
C HIS A 24 3.87 -9.53 -7.67
N LEU A 25 5.20 -9.50 -7.73
CA LEU A 25 6.02 -9.17 -6.58
C LEU A 25 5.84 -7.71 -6.16
N HIS A 26 5.95 -7.47 -4.87
CA HIS A 26 5.97 -6.14 -4.28
C HIS A 26 7.07 -5.97 -3.25
N GLU A 27 7.38 -4.71 -2.94
CA GLU A 27 8.20 -4.36 -1.79
C GLU A 27 7.84 -2.97 -1.26
N PHE A 28 8.19 -2.73 -0.01
CA PHE A 28 8.21 -1.39 0.56
C PHE A 28 9.64 -1.01 0.93
N HIS A 29 9.97 0.27 0.74
CA HIS A 29 11.25 0.76 1.21
C HIS A 29 11.18 2.16 1.79
N THR A 30 12.14 2.47 2.66
CA THR A 30 12.32 3.80 3.20
C THR A 30 13.78 4.12 3.40
N THR A 31 14.12 5.41 3.31
CA THR A 31 15.43 5.95 3.66
C THR A 31 15.42 6.73 4.97
N SER A 32 14.26 6.88 5.62
CA SER A 32 14.04 7.61 6.87
C SER A 32 14.53 6.81 8.09
N THR A 33 15.79 6.39 8.06
CA THR A 33 16.43 5.61 9.13
C THR A 33 17.54 6.43 9.78
N PRO A 34 17.97 6.12 11.03
CA PRO A 34 18.96 6.93 11.76
C PRO A 34 20.29 7.21 11.02
N HIS A 35 20.59 6.46 9.96
CA HIS A 35 21.80 6.60 9.14
C HIS A 35 21.51 6.81 7.65
N ASN A 36 20.29 7.19 7.27
CA ASN A 36 19.83 7.32 5.89
C ASN A 36 20.12 6.07 5.04
N ARG A 37 20.09 4.88 5.66
CA ARG A 37 20.25 3.61 4.96
C ARG A 37 18.89 3.16 4.47
N LYS A 38 18.80 2.83 3.18
CA LYS A 38 17.63 2.20 2.58
C LYS A 38 17.42 0.81 3.22
N ILE A 39 16.21 0.59 3.72
CA ILE A 39 15.69 -0.68 4.22
C ILE A 39 14.56 -1.10 3.28
N TRP A 40 14.46 -2.40 3.03
CA TRP A 40 13.40 -3.03 2.25
C TRP A 40 12.55 -3.90 3.16
N ILE A 41 11.28 -4.03 2.82
CA ILE A 41 10.29 -4.80 3.55
C ILE A 41 9.45 -5.55 2.51
N GLY A 42 9.31 -6.86 2.65
CA GLY A 42 8.60 -7.71 1.68
C GLY A 42 8.82 -9.19 2.00
N ASP A 43 8.28 -10.09 1.18
CA ASP A 43 8.39 -11.53 1.45
C ASP A 43 9.87 -12.00 1.36
N PRO A 44 10.44 -12.54 2.47
CA PRO A 44 11.84 -12.96 2.49
C PRO A 44 12.13 -14.16 1.60
N ILE A 45 11.16 -15.05 1.38
CA ILE A 45 11.33 -16.22 0.50
C ILE A 45 11.55 -15.75 -0.93
N MET A 46 10.83 -14.70 -1.34
CA MET A 46 10.88 -14.19 -2.71
C MET A 46 12.05 -13.21 -2.92
N LEU A 47 12.43 -12.43 -1.90
CA LEU A 47 13.27 -11.24 -2.07
C LEU A 47 14.63 -11.27 -1.37
N GLU A 48 14.93 -12.26 -0.52
CA GLU A 48 16.22 -12.32 0.19
C GLU A 48 17.42 -12.33 -0.79
N GLY A 49 17.29 -13.02 -1.92
CA GLY A 49 18.32 -13.06 -2.97
C GLY A 49 18.54 -11.72 -3.68
N VAL A 50 17.58 -10.80 -3.60
CA VAL A 50 17.60 -9.48 -4.27
C VAL A 50 18.10 -8.40 -3.31
N PHE A 51 17.54 -8.32 -2.09
CA PHE A 51 17.81 -7.24 -1.14
C PHE A 51 18.71 -7.65 0.04
N GLY A 52 18.92 -8.94 0.26
CA GLY A 52 19.82 -9.49 1.26
C GLY A 52 19.47 -9.07 2.69
N ARG A 53 20.51 -8.83 3.51
CA ARG A 53 20.39 -8.58 4.97
C ARG A 53 19.64 -7.30 5.38
N ARG A 54 19.16 -6.51 4.42
CA ARG A 54 18.39 -5.28 4.66
C ARG A 54 16.91 -5.45 4.36
N LEU A 55 16.50 -6.67 4.02
CA LEU A 55 15.11 -7.06 3.92
C LEU A 55 14.59 -7.43 5.30
N LEU A 56 13.46 -6.85 5.65
CA LEU A 56 12.67 -7.24 6.81
C LEU A 56 11.43 -7.99 6.32
N ASP A 57 10.99 -8.98 7.10
CA ASP A 57 9.79 -9.75 6.78
C ASP A 57 8.53 -8.89 6.98
N GLU A 58 7.76 -8.71 5.92
CA GLU A 58 6.53 -7.92 5.94
C GLU A 58 5.44 -8.48 6.87
N LYS A 59 5.51 -9.77 7.24
CA LYS A 59 4.58 -10.43 8.16
C LYS A 59 4.86 -10.07 9.63
N ASP A 60 6.12 -9.72 9.94
CA ASP A 60 6.57 -9.50 11.31
C ASP A 60 6.64 -8.02 11.67
N VAL A 61 6.80 -7.15 10.68
CA VAL A 61 7.06 -5.72 10.90
C VAL A 61 5.80 -4.90 10.72
N GLN A 62 5.57 -3.95 11.62
CA GLN A 62 4.36 -3.12 11.66
C GLN A 62 4.61 -1.70 11.14
N LEU A 63 3.56 -1.06 10.64
CA LEU A 63 3.64 0.31 10.11
C LEU A 63 4.16 1.31 11.14
N ARG A 64 3.70 1.22 12.40
CA ARG A 64 4.14 2.08 13.50
C ARG A 64 5.64 2.05 13.79
N GLU A 65 6.38 1.07 13.27
CA GLU A 65 7.83 1.03 13.45
C GLU A 65 8.53 2.07 12.56
N PHE A 66 7.93 2.43 11.42
CA PHE A 66 8.49 3.40 10.46
C PHE A 66 7.67 4.67 10.30
N LEU A 67 6.36 4.63 10.57
CA LEU A 67 5.43 5.73 10.38
C LEU A 67 4.96 6.27 11.73
N GLN A 68 5.87 6.93 12.45
CA GLN A 68 5.63 7.41 13.82
C GLN A 68 5.20 8.88 13.88
N ASN A 69 5.50 9.64 12.83
CA ASN A 69 5.31 11.08 12.78
C ASN A 69 4.62 11.49 11.48
N GLU A 70 3.91 12.62 11.53
CA GLU A 70 3.45 13.29 10.32
C GLU A 70 4.65 13.58 9.40
N LYS A 71 4.43 13.37 8.10
CA LYS A 71 5.42 13.47 7.02
C LYS A 71 6.44 12.34 6.97
N ASP A 72 6.35 11.33 7.83
CA ASP A 72 7.07 10.08 7.59
C ASP A 72 6.62 9.50 6.24
N LYS A 73 7.58 8.91 5.53
CA LYS A 73 7.41 8.43 4.16
C LYS A 73 7.95 7.04 3.97
N LEU A 74 7.28 6.31 3.11
CA LEU A 74 7.75 5.07 2.52
C LEU A 74 7.32 5.02 1.05
N VAL A 75 7.98 4.18 0.29
CA VAL A 75 7.63 3.89 -1.09
C VAL A 75 7.13 2.46 -1.15
N TYR A 76 6.03 2.23 -1.86
CA TYR A 76 5.53 0.91 -2.22
C TYR A 76 5.75 0.68 -3.71
N VAL A 77 6.39 -0.42 -4.07
CA VAL A 77 6.57 -0.84 -5.46
C VAL A 77 5.76 -2.11 -5.67
N TYR A 78 4.89 -2.10 -6.67
CA TYR A 78 4.14 -3.27 -7.11
C TYR A 78 4.46 -3.58 -8.57
N ASP A 79 4.55 -4.88 -8.86
CA ASP A 79 4.94 -5.43 -10.15
C ASP A 79 6.32 -4.95 -10.61
N PHE A 80 7.35 -5.76 -10.38
CA PHE A 80 8.71 -5.43 -10.80
C PHE A 80 8.91 -5.43 -12.33
N GLY A 81 7.92 -5.86 -13.11
CA GLY A 81 7.89 -5.68 -14.56
C GLY A 81 7.47 -4.27 -14.96
N ASP A 82 6.32 -3.82 -14.45
CA ASP A 82 5.70 -2.54 -14.77
C ASP A 82 6.20 -1.37 -13.91
N ASP A 83 6.78 -1.67 -12.74
CA ASP A 83 7.40 -0.74 -11.78
C ASP A 83 6.43 0.32 -11.24
N TRP A 84 5.24 -0.11 -10.78
CA TRP A 84 4.27 0.80 -10.18
C TRP A 84 4.75 1.31 -8.82
N GLU A 85 5.26 2.54 -8.80
CA GLU A 85 5.77 3.20 -7.60
C GLU A 85 4.72 4.11 -6.96
N HIS A 86 4.47 3.90 -5.66
CA HIS A 86 3.56 4.70 -4.85
C HIS A 86 4.26 5.33 -3.65
N ASP A 87 4.29 6.66 -3.62
CA ASP A 87 4.64 7.43 -2.44
C ASP A 87 3.54 7.33 -1.37
N ILE A 88 3.90 6.82 -0.19
CA ILE A 88 3.02 6.74 0.96
C ILE A 88 3.53 7.70 2.03
N VAL A 89 2.65 8.63 2.43
CA VAL A 89 2.99 9.73 3.33
C VAL A 89 1.97 9.81 4.46
N VAL A 90 2.46 9.89 5.70
CA VAL A 90 1.60 10.15 6.86
C VAL A 90 1.18 11.61 6.84
N GLU A 91 -0.09 11.89 6.51
CA GLU A 91 -0.59 13.26 6.51
C GLU A 91 -0.97 13.76 7.91
N ASN A 92 -1.63 12.91 8.71
CA ASN A 92 -2.07 13.24 10.08
C ASN A 92 -2.08 11.97 10.95
N ILE A 93 -1.76 12.12 12.23
CA ILE A 93 -1.91 11.06 13.25
C ILE A 93 -2.98 11.50 14.25
N LEU A 94 -4.05 10.71 14.35
CA LEU A 94 -5.18 11.00 15.23
C LEU A 94 -5.26 9.95 16.35
N PRO A 95 -5.84 10.29 17.53
CA PRO A 95 -6.15 9.29 18.54
C PRO A 95 -7.02 8.17 17.96
N TYR A 96 -6.70 6.92 18.33
CA TYR A 96 -7.46 5.76 17.89
C TYR A 96 -8.90 5.81 18.42
N ASP A 97 -9.88 5.76 17.51
CA ASP A 97 -11.29 5.66 17.84
C ASP A 97 -11.71 4.18 17.91
N ALA A 98 -12.05 3.70 19.10
CA ALA A 98 -12.43 2.31 19.31
C ALA A 98 -13.78 1.95 18.66
N ASP A 99 -14.63 2.94 18.41
CA ASP A 99 -15.90 2.76 17.69
C ASP A 99 -15.73 2.98 16.17
N GLY A 100 -14.52 3.38 15.75
CA GLY A 100 -14.14 3.59 14.36
C GLY A 100 -14.05 2.26 13.59
N ARG A 101 -14.43 2.31 12.31
CA ARG A 101 -14.29 1.17 11.40
C ARG A 101 -13.09 1.41 10.49
N TYR A 102 -12.05 0.60 10.63
CA TYR A 102 -10.79 0.73 9.89
C TYR A 102 -10.46 -0.56 9.13
N PRO A 103 -9.80 -0.48 7.95
CA PRO A 103 -9.43 0.74 7.22
C PRO A 103 -10.62 1.46 6.56
N TYR A 104 -10.49 2.76 6.29
CA TYR A 104 -11.54 3.56 5.65
C TYR A 104 -10.91 4.58 4.70
N CYS A 105 -11.42 4.64 3.47
CA CYS A 105 -10.99 5.61 2.47
C CYS A 105 -11.74 6.92 2.65
N VAL A 106 -11.02 7.96 3.07
CA VAL A 106 -11.59 9.31 3.26
C VAL A 106 -11.76 10.07 1.95
N LYS A 107 -10.94 9.75 0.94
CA LYS A 107 -10.94 10.40 -0.37
C LYS A 107 -10.13 9.59 -1.38
N ALA A 108 -10.71 9.36 -2.55
CA ALA A 108 -10.02 8.82 -3.71
C ALA A 108 -10.18 9.75 -4.92
N THR A 109 -9.11 9.89 -5.71
CA THR A 109 -9.12 10.67 -6.95
C THR A 109 -8.33 9.95 -8.02
N ARG A 110 -8.94 9.80 -9.20
CA ARG A 110 -8.45 8.97 -10.31
C ARG A 110 -8.43 7.49 -9.95
N MET A 111 -8.70 6.66 -10.94
CA MET A 111 -8.59 5.22 -10.77
C MET A 111 -7.11 4.84 -10.85
N ALA A 112 -6.73 3.75 -10.18
CA ALA A 112 -5.42 3.16 -10.34
C ALA A 112 -5.24 2.63 -11.78
N PRO A 113 -4.00 2.49 -12.26
CA PRO A 113 -3.71 1.73 -13.48
C PRO A 113 -4.31 0.33 -13.42
N GLU A 114 -4.69 -0.22 -14.56
CA GLU A 114 -5.12 -1.62 -14.64
C GLU A 114 -3.91 -2.55 -14.43
N GLU A 115 -4.16 -3.77 -13.96
CA GLU A 115 -3.13 -4.82 -13.90
C GLU A 115 -2.51 -5.03 -15.30
N ASP A 116 -1.21 -5.32 -15.37
CA ASP A 116 -0.46 -5.57 -16.62
C ASP A 116 -0.58 -4.45 -17.69
N SER A 117 -0.85 -3.21 -17.29
CA SER A 117 -1.00 -2.11 -18.26
C SER A 117 0.33 -1.59 -18.83
N GLY A 118 1.46 -2.11 -18.32
CA GLY A 118 2.80 -1.97 -18.88
C GLY A 118 3.59 -0.78 -18.35
N GLY A 119 3.29 -0.35 -17.12
CA GLY A 119 3.98 0.73 -16.42
C GLY A 119 3.73 2.13 -17.01
N GLU A 120 4.35 3.15 -16.40
CA GLU A 120 4.19 4.55 -16.82
C GLU A 120 4.70 4.85 -18.25
N TRP A 121 5.46 3.93 -18.86
CA TRP A 121 6.12 4.13 -20.16
C TRP A 121 5.23 3.77 -21.36
N LEU A 122 4.15 3.01 -21.16
CA LEU A 122 3.22 2.70 -22.24
C LEU A 122 2.12 3.77 -22.31
N GLU A 123 2.19 4.65 -23.31
CA GLU A 123 1.14 5.62 -23.65
C GLU A 123 -0.19 4.98 -24.15
N HIS A 124 -0.38 3.68 -23.94
CA HIS A 124 -1.46 2.89 -24.55
C HIS A 124 -2.63 2.57 -23.61
N GLU A 125 -2.67 3.11 -22.39
CA GLU A 125 -3.90 3.04 -21.62
C GLU A 125 -5.00 3.82 -22.32
N ALA A 126 -6.06 3.11 -22.73
CA ALA A 126 -7.28 3.76 -23.16
C ALA A 126 -7.74 4.69 -22.03
N PRO A 127 -8.16 5.94 -22.32
CA PRO A 127 -8.52 6.88 -21.26
C PRO A 127 -9.61 6.27 -20.39
N GLN A 128 -9.25 5.98 -19.14
CA GLN A 128 -10.19 5.45 -18.18
C GLN A 128 -11.36 6.44 -18.06
N LYS A 129 -12.59 5.91 -18.13
CA LYS A 129 -13.77 6.77 -18.05
C LYS A 129 -13.74 7.51 -16.70
N PRO A 130 -13.75 8.85 -16.69
CA PRO A 130 -13.58 9.59 -15.44
C PRO A 130 -14.76 9.29 -14.51
N MET A 131 -14.44 8.76 -13.32
CA MET A 131 -15.39 8.57 -12.24
C MET A 131 -15.36 9.80 -11.31
N PRO A 132 -16.51 10.37 -10.90
CA PRO A 132 -16.55 11.44 -9.91
C PRO A 132 -15.86 11.00 -8.61
N PRO A 133 -15.02 11.85 -7.97
CA PRO A 133 -14.26 11.48 -6.78
C PRO A 133 -15.09 10.85 -5.65
N LYS A 134 -16.31 11.34 -5.44
CA LYS A 134 -17.23 10.76 -4.45
C LYS A 134 -17.61 9.32 -4.80
N GLN A 135 -18.00 9.07 -6.05
CA GLN A 135 -18.37 7.71 -6.49
C GLN A 135 -17.18 6.76 -6.39
N LEU A 136 -15.97 7.23 -6.71
CA LEU A 136 -14.76 6.44 -6.56
C LEU A 136 -14.46 6.14 -5.08
N THR A 137 -14.58 7.14 -4.21
CA THR A 137 -14.37 6.96 -2.76
C THR A 137 -15.40 5.98 -2.18
N ASP A 138 -16.67 6.09 -2.57
CA ASP A 138 -17.74 5.18 -2.15
C ASP A 138 -17.47 3.75 -2.67
N ALA A 139 -16.94 3.61 -3.90
CA ALA A 139 -16.61 2.34 -4.50
C ALA A 139 -15.44 1.64 -3.78
N VAL A 140 -14.35 2.38 -3.49
CA VAL A 140 -13.22 1.85 -2.69
C VAL A 140 -13.70 1.41 -1.31
N ASN A 141 -14.49 2.22 -0.61
CA ASN A 141 -15.02 1.84 0.71
C ASN A 141 -15.91 0.59 0.67
N LYS A 142 -16.65 0.38 -0.42
CA LYS A 142 -17.42 -0.84 -0.61
C LYS A 142 -16.51 -2.06 -0.74
N ASP A 143 -15.41 -1.94 -1.48
CA ASP A 143 -14.46 -3.05 -1.64
C ASP A 143 -13.74 -3.36 -0.33
N LEU A 144 -13.43 -2.33 0.47
CA LEU A 144 -12.90 -2.46 1.84
C LEU A 144 -13.87 -3.15 2.83
N GLU A 145 -15.16 -3.29 2.51
CA GLU A 145 -16.08 -4.06 3.36
C GLU A 145 -15.67 -5.52 3.52
N ALA A 146 -15.04 -6.10 2.48
CA ALA A 146 -14.49 -7.45 2.54
C ALA A 146 -13.33 -7.54 3.54
N PHE A 147 -12.48 -6.51 3.60
CA PHE A 147 -11.36 -6.43 4.53
C PHE A 147 -11.83 -6.45 6.00
N HIS A 148 -12.97 -5.82 6.29
CA HIS A 148 -13.56 -5.85 7.64
C HIS A 148 -14.19 -7.21 8.01
N ALA A 149 -14.54 -8.04 7.02
CA ALA A 149 -15.22 -9.31 7.27
C ALA A 149 -14.25 -10.43 7.68
N ASP A 150 -12.97 -10.32 7.30
CA ASP A 150 -11.95 -11.33 7.61
C ASP A 150 -11.26 -11.11 8.98
N GLU A 151 -11.42 -9.95 9.64
CA GLU A 151 -10.96 -9.73 11.03
C GLU A 151 -11.73 -10.56 12.10
N HIS A 152 -12.62 -11.47 11.68
CA HIS A 152 -13.42 -12.35 12.57
C HIS A 152 -13.12 -13.85 12.40
N LYS A 153 -11.98 -14.23 11.79
CA LYS A 153 -11.53 -15.63 11.73
C LYS A 153 -10.26 -15.88 12.54
#